data_AF-A0A2V8TZG4-F1
#
_entry.id   AF-A0A2V8TZG4-F1
#
_cell.length_a   1.000
_cell.length_b   1.000
_cell.length_c   1.000
_cell.angle_alpha   90.00
_cell.angle_beta   90.00
_cell.angle_gamma   90.00
#
_symmetry.space_group_name_H-M   'P 1'
#
loop_
_entity.id
_entity.type
_entity.pdbx_description
1 polymer ?
#
loop_
_entity_poly.entity_id
_entity_poly.type
_entity_poly.pdbx_seq_one_letter_code
_entity_poly.pdbx_strand_id
1 'polypeptide(L)'
;MANRLRRLSAREICQGLGGLGFEVVAVRGSHAKLRRTTPDGRRQTLTVPLHRELASGTLRAIFRQACRFVPEEELRSLFFRDG
;
A
#
# COMPACT_ATOMS: atom_id res chain seq x y z
N MET A 1 15.84 10.11 -13.18
CA MET A 1 15.90 10.51 -11.75
C MET A 1 15.56 9.29 -10.90
N ALA A 2 16.46 8.83 -10.02
CA ALA A 2 16.19 7.68 -9.16
C ALA A 2 15.27 8.10 -8.01
N ASN A 3 13.98 7.74 -8.08
CA ASN A 3 13.01 8.14 -7.06
C ASN A 3 13.32 7.45 -5.72
N ARG A 4 13.50 8.25 -4.66
CA ARG A 4 13.82 7.76 -3.31
C ARG A 4 12.53 7.35 -2.61
N LEU A 5 12.50 6.12 -2.07
CA LEU A 5 11.40 5.66 -1.24
C LEU A 5 11.22 6.55 -0.01
N ARG A 6 9.97 6.85 0.31
CA ARG A 6 9.59 7.49 1.58
C ARG A 6 9.84 6.53 2.73
N ARG A 7 10.17 7.07 3.91
CA ARG A 7 10.03 6.33 5.17
C ARG A 7 8.56 6.41 5.55
N LEU A 8 7.90 5.26 5.67
CA LEU A 8 6.47 5.18 5.90
C LEU A 8 6.19 4.17 7.01
N SER A 9 5.25 4.54 7.87
CA SER A 9 4.61 3.65 8.83
C SER A 9 3.51 2.83 8.17
N ALA A 10 3.10 1.75 8.83
CA ALA A 10 1.92 0.99 8.40
C ALA A 10 0.65 1.85 8.35
N ARG A 11 0.52 2.80 9.27
CA ARG A 11 -0.63 3.72 9.32
C ARG A 11 -0.70 4.60 8.08
N GLU A 12 0.42 5.19 7.67
CA GLU A 12 0.48 6.03 6.46
C GLU A 12 0.16 5.21 5.20
N ILE A 13 0.65 3.97 5.11
CA ILE A 13 0.32 3.06 4.00
C ILE A 13 -1.18 2.75 3.99
N CYS A 14 -1.75 2.35 5.13
CA CYS A 14 -3.17 2.03 5.20
C CYS A 14 -4.05 3.25 4.87
N GLN A 15 -3.68 4.44 5.33
CA GLN A 15 -4.39 5.68 5.01
C GLN A 15 -4.29 6.04 3.52
N GLY A 16 -3.09 5.97 2.93
CA GLY A 16 -2.90 6.26 1.52
C GLY A 16 -3.64 5.28 0.60
N LEU A 17 -3.58 3.99 0.90
CA LEU A 17 -4.36 2.97 0.17
C LEU A 17 -5.87 3.10 0.45
N GLY A 18 -6.26 3.60 1.61
CA GLY A 18 -7.63 3.98 1.93
C GLY A 18 -8.22 5.01 0.98
N GLY A 19 -7.42 6.02 0.59
CA GLY A 19 -7.80 6.98 -0.44
C GLY A 19 -8.06 6.35 -1.82
N LEU A 20 -7.54 5.14 -2.07
CA LEU A 20 -7.75 4.36 -3.29
C LEU A 20 -8.86 3.30 -3.15
N GLY A 21 -9.66 3.39 -2.07
CA GLY A 21 -10.79 2.52 -1.79
C GLY A 21 -10.44 1.20 -1.08
N PHE A 22 -9.20 1.01 -0.64
CA PHE A 22 -8.83 -0.16 0.16
C PHE A 22 -9.23 0.01 1.63
N GLU A 23 -9.93 -0.98 2.16
CA GLU A 23 -10.34 -1.05 3.57
C GLU A 23 -9.61 -2.21 4.28
N VAL A 24 -9.35 -2.04 5.58
CA VAL A 24 -8.81 -3.12 6.41
C VAL A 24 -9.94 -4.10 6.71
N VAL A 25 -9.85 -5.32 6.19
CA VAL A 25 -10.90 -6.34 6.34
C VAL A 25 -10.55 -7.43 7.36
N ALA A 26 -9.28 -7.55 7.73
CA ALA A 26 -8.84 -8.44 8.79
C ALA A 26 -7.47 -8.01 9.32
N VAL A 27 -7.20 -8.30 10.58
CA VAL A 27 -5.87 -8.20 11.18
C VAL A 27 -5.53 -9.56 11.78
N ARG A 28 -4.34 -10.08 11.50
CA ARG A 28 -3.83 -11.33 12.06
C ARG A 28 -2.40 -11.12 12.52
N GLY A 29 -2.19 -11.18 13.84
CA GLY A 29 -0.92 -10.81 14.45
C GLY A 29 -0.50 -9.40 14.03
N SER A 30 0.72 -9.27 13.53
CA SER A 30 1.29 -8.00 13.07
C SER A 30 0.97 -7.66 11.61
N HIS A 31 -0.05 -8.24 10.98
CA HIS A 31 -0.38 -7.99 9.57
C HIS A 31 -1.85 -7.61 9.39
N ALA A 32 -2.10 -6.55 8.61
CA ALA A 32 -3.42 -6.17 8.14
C ALA A 32 -3.65 -6.65 6.70
N LYS A 33 -4.81 -7.22 6.46
CA LYS A 33 -5.33 -7.54 5.13
C LYS A 33 -6.20 -6.37 4.68
N LEU A 34 -5.80 -5.73 3.58
CA LEU A 34 -6.56 -4.69 2.92
C LEU A 34 -7.28 -5.26 1.71
N ARG A 35 -8.51 -4.80 1.46
CA ARG A 35 -9.30 -5.21 0.30
C ARG A 35 -10.05 -4.02 -0.27
N ARG A 36 -10.20 -3.98 -1.59
CA ARG A 36 -11.24 -3.18 -2.25
C ARG A 36 -12.04 -4.05 -3.21
N THR A 37 -13.27 -3.64 -3.46
CA THR A 37 -14.14 -4.26 -4.47
C THR A 37 -14.31 -3.27 -5.61
N THR A 38 -13.93 -3.66 -6.82
CA THR A 38 -14.06 -2.82 -8.02
C THR A 38 -15.52 -2.80 -8.52
N PRO A 39 -15.91 -1.85 -9.38
CA PRO A 39 -17.28 -1.76 -9.90
C PRO A 39 -17.78 -3.02 -10.61
N ASP A 40 -16.87 -3.81 -11.18
CA ASP A 40 -17.16 -5.10 -11.82
C ASP A 40 -17.17 -6.29 -10.82
N GLY A 41 -17.17 -6.02 -9.52
CA GLY A 41 -17.26 -7.01 -8.45
C GLY A 41 -15.95 -7.75 -8.12
N ARG A 42 -14.83 -7.46 -8.79
CA ARG A 42 -13.55 -8.10 -8.49
C ARG A 42 -13.00 -7.63 -7.14
N ARG A 43 -12.48 -8.58 -6.34
CA ARG A 43 -11.85 -8.31 -5.05
C ARG A 43 -10.34 -8.20 -5.20
N GLN A 44 -9.79 -7.04 -4.92
CA GLN A 44 -8.36 -6.78 -4.95
C GLN A 44 -7.84 -6.71 -3.52
N THR A 45 -6.81 -7.51 -3.20
CA THR A 45 -6.38 -7.72 -1.82
C THR A 45 -4.87 -7.62 -1.69
N LEU A 46 -4.41 -6.96 -0.61
CA LEU A 46 -3.01 -6.89 -0.24
C LEU A 46 -2.80 -6.99 1.26
N THR A 47 -1.55 -7.26 1.67
CA THR A 47 -1.19 -7.40 3.08
C THR A 47 -0.16 -6.34 3.46
N VAL A 48 -0.37 -5.67 4.60
CA VAL A 48 0.53 -4.64 5.15
C VAL A 48 0.97 -5.07 6.54
N PRO A 49 2.29 -5.22 6.80
CA PRO A 49 2.79 -5.37 8.16
C PRO A 49 2.53 -4.11 8.99
N LEU A 50 2.09 -4.27 10.24
CA LEU A 50 1.65 -3.21 11.15
C LEU A 50 2.79 -2.67 12.02
N HIS A 51 3.88 -2.24 11.39
CA HIS A 51 5.06 -1.72 12.10
C HIS A 51 5.08 -0.18 12.07
N ARG A 52 5.72 0.43 13.08
CA ARG A 52 5.87 1.90 13.19
C ARG A 52 6.68 2.49 12.05
N GLU A 53 7.64 1.74 11.51
CA GLU A 53 8.41 2.07 10.32
C GLU A 53 8.59 0.78 9.50
N LEU A 54 8.37 0.87 8.19
CA LEU A 54 8.53 -0.26 7.29
C LEU A 54 9.88 -0.20 6.59
N ALA A 55 10.58 -1.33 6.55
CA ALA A 55 11.83 -1.45 5.81
C ALA A 55 11.60 -1.13 4.32
N SER A 56 12.61 -0.58 3.65
CA SER A 56 12.53 -0.23 2.22
C SER A 56 12.16 -1.42 1.34
N GLY A 57 12.65 -2.62 1.65
CA GLY A 57 12.27 -3.86 0.96
C GLY A 57 10.78 -4.19 1.11
N THR A 58 10.21 -3.98 2.30
CA THR A 58 8.78 -4.15 2.58
C THR A 58 7.95 -3.12 1.82
N LEU A 59 8.35 -1.85 1.82
CA LEU A 59 7.68 -0.80 1.05
C LEU A 59 7.68 -1.10 -0.45
N ARG A 60 8.80 -1.58 -1.02
CA ARG A 60 8.85 -2.04 -2.42
C ARG A 60 7.92 -3.22 -2.68
N ALA A 61 7.84 -4.17 -1.75
CA ALA A 61 6.98 -5.33 -1.90
C ALA A 61 5.50 -4.93 -1.92
N ILE A 62 5.08 -4.04 -1.00
CA ILE A 62 3.72 -3.50 -0.95
C ILE A 62 3.42 -2.71 -2.23
N PHE A 63 4.32 -1.81 -2.63
CA PHE A 63 4.19 -1.04 -3.87
C PHE A 63 3.97 -1.94 -5.09
N ARG A 64 4.84 -2.95 -5.30
CA ARG A 64 4.69 -3.91 -6.40
C ARG A 64 3.39 -4.70 -6.35
N GLN A 65 2.92 -5.04 -5.15
CA GLN A 65 1.64 -5.72 -4.99
C GLN A 65 0.47 -4.79 -5.35
N ALA A 66 0.52 -3.53 -4.93
CA ALA A 66 -0.48 -2.52 -5.25
C ALA A 66 -0.52 -2.20 -6.76
N CYS A 67 0.64 -2.19 -7.45
CA CYS A 67 0.71 -1.98 -8.91
C CYS A 67 -0.04 -3.05 -9.73
N ARG A 68 -0.41 -4.18 -9.14
CA ARG A 68 -1.27 -5.19 -9.81
C ARG A 68 -2.72 -4.72 -9.97
N PHE A 69 -3.10 -3.65 -9.26
CA PHE A 69 -4.47 -3.22 -9.08
C PHE A 69 -4.66 -1.73 -9.40
N VAL A 70 -3.65 -0.92 -9.12
CA VAL A 70 -3.64 0.53 -9.28
C VAL A 70 -2.49 0.90 -10.22
N PRO A 71 -2.68 1.81 -11.19
CA PRO A 71 -1.61 2.37 -12.00
C PRO A 71 -0.44 2.86 -11.14
N GLU A 72 0.78 2.71 -11.67
CA GLU A 72 1.98 3.14 -10.96
C GLU A 72 1.94 4.64 -10.66
N GLU A 73 1.49 5.49 -11.61
CA GLU A 73 1.44 6.94 -11.40
C GLU A 73 0.65 7.36 -10.16
N GLU A 74 -0.47 6.70 -9.87
CA GLU A 74 -1.31 7.00 -8.69
C GLU A 74 -0.62 6.60 -7.38
N LEU A 75 0.22 5.57 -7.41
CA LEU A 75 0.93 5.07 -6.23
C LEU A 75 2.24 5.82 -5.97
N ARG A 76 2.82 6.47 -6.98
CA ARG A 76 4.14 7.09 -6.85
C ARG A 76 4.18 8.18 -5.77
N SER A 77 3.16 9.01 -5.70
CA SER A 77 3.01 10.07 -4.68
C SER A 77 2.93 9.50 -3.26
N LEU A 78 2.38 8.30 -3.10
CA LEU A 78 2.29 7.61 -1.81
C LEU A 78 3.64 7.02 -1.38
N PHE A 79 4.37 6.37 -2.28
CA PHE A 79 5.55 5.57 -1.93
C PHE A 79 6.89 6.29 -2.10
N PHE A 80 6.98 7.27 -2.99
CA PHE A 80 8.23 7.95 -3.32
C PHE A 80 8.13 9.43 -3.01
N ARG A 81 9.28 10.05 -2.73
CA ARG A 81 9.37 11.51 -2.70
C ARG A 81 9.65 11.98 -4.12
N ASP A 82 8.94 13.01 -4.56
CA ASP A 82 9.36 13.78 -5.71
C ASP A 82 10.67 14.49 -5.33
N GLY A 83 11.66 14.37 -6.21
CA GLY A 83 13.00 14.94 -6.03
C GLY A 83 13.07 16.38 -6.52
#